data_AF-A0A4Q4YWQ6-F1
#
_entry.id   AF-A0A4Q4YWQ6-F1
#
_cell.length_a   1.000
_cell.length_b   1.000
_cell.length_c   1.000
_cell.angle_alpha   90.00
_cell.angle_beta   90.00
_cell.angle_gamma   90.00
#
_symmetry.space_group_name_H-M   'P 1'
#
loop_
_entity.id
_entity.type
_entity.pdbx_description
1 polymer ?
#
loop_
_entity_poly.entity_id
_entity_poly.type
_entity_poly.pdbx_seq_one_letter_code
_entity_poly.pdbx_strand_id
1 'polypeptide(L)'
;SNHDDLLFDDVLWVERAQYEHDQFVARMRERGVEVFLLQTLLAEALAASDEGRQRLIEVAASEYTVGLSLVDEVRAALAAMKPDVLARHLIGGLTVAESGLDLAAYRSRSLPAAALDDESMFV
;
A
#
# COMPACT_ATOMS: atom_id res chain seq x y z
N SER A 1 5.99 18.22 1.45
CA SER A 1 4.77 19.07 1.30
C SER A 1 3.47 18.28 1.47
N ASN A 2 3.49 16.96 1.66
CA ASN A 2 2.29 16.12 1.82
C ASN A 2 2.04 15.64 3.26
N HIS A 3 2.93 15.97 4.20
CA HIS A 3 2.85 15.45 5.58
C HIS A 3 1.55 15.83 6.29
N ASP A 4 1.15 17.11 6.23
CA ASP A 4 -0.12 17.60 6.78
C ASP A 4 -1.33 16.85 6.22
N ASP A 5 -1.37 16.62 4.90
CA ASP A 5 -2.45 15.89 4.23
C ASP A 5 -2.50 14.42 4.65
N LEU A 6 -1.35 13.85 5.00
CA LEU A 6 -1.20 12.48 5.50
C LEU A 6 -1.32 12.39 7.03
N LEU A 7 -1.66 13.49 7.71
CA LEU A 7 -1.80 13.57 9.16
C LEU A 7 -0.50 13.27 9.93
N PHE A 8 0.65 13.65 9.35
CA PHE A 8 1.96 13.61 10.00
C PHE A 8 2.46 15.01 10.32
N ASP A 9 2.98 15.20 11.54
CA ASP A 9 3.51 16.49 12.00
C ASP A 9 4.84 16.89 11.34
N ASP A 10 5.65 15.90 10.90
CA ASP A 10 6.89 16.13 10.14
C ASP A 10 7.31 14.87 9.37
N VAL A 11 8.33 14.98 8.53
CA VAL A 11 8.97 13.86 7.84
C VAL A 11 9.75 13.01 8.85
N LEU A 12 9.37 11.74 8.95
CA LEU A 12 10.01 10.81 9.87
C LEU A 12 11.34 10.27 9.33
N TRP A 13 12.30 10.09 10.23
CA TRP A 13 13.46 9.23 9.97
C TRP A 13 13.04 7.77 10.15
N VAL A 14 12.62 7.14 9.05
CA VAL A 14 11.96 5.82 9.06
C VAL A 14 12.80 4.74 9.73
N GLU A 15 14.10 4.64 9.42
CA GLU A 15 14.97 3.62 10.02
C GLU A 15 15.08 3.78 11.54
N ARG A 16 15.11 5.02 12.01
CA ARG A 16 15.15 5.32 13.44
C ARG A 16 13.82 4.98 14.11
N ALA A 17 12.70 5.33 13.49
CA ALA A 17 11.38 5.02 14.00
C ALA A 17 11.13 3.50 14.08
N GLN A 18 11.56 2.73 13.07
CA GLN A 18 11.50 1.27 13.08
C GLN A 18 12.32 0.69 14.25
N TYR A 19 13.55 1.16 14.44
CA TYR A 19 14.39 0.72 15.55
C TYR A 19 13.73 0.99 16.91
N GLU A 20 13.16 2.18 17.11
CA GLU A 20 12.49 2.52 18.37
C GLU A 20 11.21 1.71 18.60
N HIS A 21 10.43 1.46 17.55
CA HIS A 21 9.27 0.58 17.58
C HIS A 21 9.67 -0.86 17.95
N ASP A 22 10.74 -1.40 17.37
CA ASP A 22 11.24 -2.74 17.67
C ASP A 22 11.69 -2.87 19.13
N GLN A 23 12.35 -1.84 19.66
CA GLN A 23 12.70 -1.77 21.08
C GLN A 23 11.44 -1.75 21.96
N PHE A 24 10.42 -0.99 21.59
CA PHE A 24 9.15 -0.96 22.32
C PHE A 24 8.47 -2.33 22.36
N VAL A 25 8.38 -3.01 21.20
CA VAL A 25 7.84 -4.38 21.10
C VAL A 25 8.65 -5.36 21.96
N ALA A 26 9.98 -5.27 21.93
CA ALA A 26 10.85 -6.12 22.76
C ALA A 26 10.55 -5.94 24.25
N ARG A 27 10.38 -4.70 24.73
CA ARG A 27 10.03 -4.40 26.12
C ARG A 27 8.66 -4.95 26.54
N MET A 28 7.70 -5.02 25.63
CA MET A 28 6.41 -5.64 25.91
C MET A 28 6.57 -7.16 26.05
N ARG A 29 7.29 -7.80 25.11
CA ARG A 29 7.53 -9.24 25.11
C ARG A 29 8.35 -9.70 26.33
N GLU A 30 9.33 -8.92 26.78
CA GLU A 30 10.07 -9.17 28.03
C GLU A 30 9.16 -9.29 29.26
N ARG A 31 7.99 -8.64 29.24
CA ARG A 31 6.99 -8.68 30.30
C ARG A 31 5.95 -9.80 30.10
N GLY A 32 6.17 -10.71 29.15
CA GLY A 32 5.25 -11.80 28.82
C GLY A 32 4.03 -11.37 28.01
N VAL A 33 4.02 -10.15 27.44
CA VAL A 33 2.94 -9.70 26.57
C VAL A 33 3.12 -10.30 25.18
N GLU A 34 2.06 -10.92 24.67
CA GLU A 34 2.01 -11.36 23.27
C GLU A 34 1.74 -10.14 22.38
N VAL A 35 2.63 -9.90 21.42
CA VAL A 35 2.56 -8.75 20.51
C VAL A 35 2.43 -9.22 19.08
N PHE A 36 1.32 -8.88 18.46
CA PHE A 36 1.02 -9.14 17.07
C PHE A 36 1.27 -7.90 16.22
N LEU A 37 1.95 -8.08 15.08
CA LEU A 37 2.21 -7.00 14.14
C LEU A 37 1.14 -7.02 13.05
N LEU A 38 0.51 -5.87 12.80
CA LEU A 38 -0.54 -5.73 11.80
C LEU A 38 -0.10 -6.21 10.42
N GLN A 39 1.09 -5.83 9.97
CA GLN A 39 1.60 -6.23 8.66
C GLN A 39 1.75 -7.75 8.55
N THR A 40 2.18 -8.42 9.63
CA THR A 40 2.30 -9.88 9.68
C THR A 40 0.92 -10.54 9.63
N LEU A 41 -0.01 -10.11 10.49
CA LEU A 41 -1.37 -10.66 10.51
C LEU A 41 -2.11 -10.42 9.19
N LEU A 42 -1.92 -9.27 8.57
CA LEU A 42 -2.52 -8.96 7.28
C LEU A 42 -1.97 -9.88 6.18
N ALA A 43 -0.65 -10.08 6.13
CA ALA A 43 -0.04 -11.00 5.18
C ALA A 43 -0.53 -12.44 5.37
N GLU A 44 -0.65 -12.89 6.61
CA GLU A 44 -1.21 -14.21 6.96
C GLU A 44 -2.68 -14.34 6.51
N ALA A 45 -3.51 -13.33 6.78
CA ALA A 45 -4.91 -13.30 6.36
C ALA A 45 -5.05 -13.34 4.82
N LEU A 46 -4.22 -12.59 4.10
CA LEU A 46 -4.20 -12.56 2.63
C LEU A 46 -3.69 -13.87 2.01
N ALA A 47 -2.84 -14.60 2.72
CA ALA A 47 -2.38 -15.93 2.31
C ALA A 47 -3.43 -17.02 2.61
N ALA A 48 -4.24 -16.83 3.66
CA ALA A 48 -5.23 -17.80 4.10
C ALA A 48 -6.51 -17.83 3.25
N SER A 49 -6.88 -16.73 2.59
CA SER A 49 -8.12 -16.65 1.80
C SER A 49 -7.95 -15.85 0.52
N ASP A 50 -8.07 -16.53 -0.62
CA ASP A 50 -8.07 -15.89 -1.94
C ASP A 50 -9.29 -14.97 -2.12
N GLU A 51 -10.46 -15.36 -1.61
CA GLU A 51 -11.68 -14.53 -1.64
C GLU A 51 -11.51 -13.27 -0.80
N GLY A 52 -10.93 -13.40 0.40
CA GLY A 52 -10.62 -12.26 1.26
C GLY A 52 -9.62 -11.31 0.62
N ARG A 53 -8.57 -11.84 -0.02
CA ARG A 53 -7.60 -11.06 -0.78
C ARG A 53 -8.25 -10.30 -1.92
N GLN A 54 -9.07 -10.97 -2.73
CA GLN A 54 -9.77 -10.34 -3.86
C GLN A 54 -10.69 -9.21 -3.37
N ARG A 55 -11.45 -9.46 -2.30
CA ARG A 55 -12.35 -8.47 -1.74
C ARG A 55 -11.60 -7.23 -1.23
N LEU A 56 -10.45 -7.42 -0.59
CA LEU A 56 -9.64 -6.32 -0.09
C LEU A 56 -9.06 -5.48 -1.22
N ILE A 57 -8.58 -6.12 -2.29
CA ILE A 57 -8.10 -5.45 -3.50
C ILE A 57 -9.20 -4.59 -4.15
N GLU A 58 -10.43 -5.09 -4.22
CA GLU A 58 -11.57 -4.33 -4.76
C GLU A 58 -11.91 -3.09 -3.94
N VAL A 59 -11.78 -3.18 -2.62
CA VAL A 59 -12.04 -2.07 -1.69
C VAL A 59 -10.92 -1.04 -1.78
N ALA A 60 -9.67 -1.47 -1.87
CA ALA A 60 -8.52 -0.56 -1.98
C ALA A 60 -8.48 0.15 -3.34
N ALA A 61 -8.63 -0.61 -4.43
CA ALA A 61 -8.65 -0.11 -5.80
C ALA A 61 -10.09 -0.09 -6.33
N SER A 62 -10.77 1.04 -6.16
CA SER A 62 -12.11 1.30 -6.67
C SER A 62 -12.08 2.34 -7.79
N GLU A 63 -13.16 2.43 -8.57
CA GLU A 63 -13.28 3.44 -9.62
C GLU A 63 -13.16 4.87 -9.09
N TYR A 64 -13.45 5.09 -7.81
CA TYR A 64 -13.37 6.39 -7.14
C TYR A 64 -11.98 6.71 -6.59
N THR A 65 -11.19 5.69 -6.26
CA THR A 65 -9.83 5.89 -5.72
C THR A 65 -8.81 5.99 -6.84
N VAL A 66 -8.84 5.06 -7.78
CA VAL A 66 -7.81 4.95 -8.84
C VAL A 66 -8.31 5.38 -10.23
N GLY A 67 -9.62 5.63 -10.36
CA GLY A 67 -10.26 6.03 -11.62
C GLY A 67 -10.73 4.85 -12.47
N LEU A 68 -11.88 5.03 -13.13
CA LEU A 68 -12.54 4.05 -14.02
C LEU A 68 -11.61 3.42 -15.08
N SER A 69 -10.62 4.16 -15.57
CA SER A 69 -9.76 3.72 -16.67
C SER A 69 -8.54 2.92 -16.25
N LEU A 70 -8.20 2.90 -14.95
CA LEU A 70 -6.99 2.26 -14.41
C LEU A 70 -7.33 1.15 -13.41
N VAL A 71 -8.60 1.06 -12.98
CA VAL A 71 -9.02 0.17 -11.90
C VAL A 71 -8.71 -1.30 -12.17
N ASP A 72 -8.91 -1.77 -13.40
CA ASP A 72 -8.70 -3.18 -13.72
C ASP A 72 -7.21 -3.53 -13.72
N GLU A 73 -6.37 -2.64 -14.23
CA GLU A 73 -4.92 -2.88 -14.28
C GLU A 73 -4.25 -2.73 -12.92
N VAL A 74 -4.69 -1.78 -12.10
CA VAL A 74 -4.23 -1.67 -10.71
C VAL A 74 -4.62 -2.91 -9.91
N ARG A 75 -5.87 -3.38 -10.05
CA ARG A 75 -6.31 -4.62 -9.41
C ARG A 75 -5.49 -5.82 -9.88
N ALA A 76 -5.20 -5.91 -11.18
CA ALA A 76 -4.37 -6.98 -11.73
C ALA A 76 -2.94 -6.93 -11.19
N ALA A 77 -2.34 -5.74 -11.09
CA ALA A 77 -1.02 -5.55 -10.51
C ALA A 77 -0.97 -5.97 -9.05
N LEU A 78 -1.95 -5.55 -8.24
CA LEU A 78 -2.07 -5.94 -6.82
C LEU A 78 -2.30 -7.45 -6.66
N ALA A 79 -3.14 -8.06 -7.50
CA ALA A 79 -3.44 -9.48 -7.45
C ALA A 79 -2.23 -10.37 -7.82
N ALA A 80 -1.29 -9.86 -8.60
CA ALA A 80 -0.06 -10.56 -8.97
C ALA A 80 1.00 -10.55 -7.85
N MET A 81 0.84 -9.73 -6.81
CA MET A 81 1.80 -9.62 -5.71
C MET A 81 1.68 -10.79 -4.73
N LYS A 82 2.81 -11.14 -4.10
CA LYS A 82 2.81 -12.07 -2.96
C LYS A 82 2.07 -11.44 -1.77
N PRO A 83 1.43 -12.22 -0.88
CA PRO A 83 0.65 -11.69 0.25
C PRO A 83 1.42 -10.71 1.15
N ASP A 84 2.70 -10.96 1.41
CA ASP A 84 3.56 -10.09 2.23
C ASP A 84 3.87 -8.75 1.54
N VAL A 85 4.02 -8.77 0.22
CA VAL A 85 4.24 -7.57 -0.60
C VAL A 85 2.95 -6.77 -0.71
N LEU A 86 1.83 -7.45 -0.95
CA LEU A 86 0.52 -6.83 -1.00
C LEU A 86 0.17 -6.15 0.33
N ALA A 87 0.39 -6.82 1.47
CA ALA A 87 0.17 -6.23 2.79
C ALA A 87 1.00 -4.95 3.00
N ARG A 88 2.26 -4.92 2.52
CA ARG A 88 3.12 -3.73 2.60
C ARG A 88 2.51 -2.57 1.81
N HIS A 89 2.08 -2.80 0.58
CA HIS A 89 1.50 -1.75 -0.27
C HIS A 89 0.11 -1.29 0.18
N LEU A 90 -0.70 -2.18 0.76
CA LEU A 90 -2.00 -1.80 1.31
C LEU A 90 -1.88 -0.90 2.55
N ILE A 91 -0.76 -0.97 3.29
CA ILE A 91 -0.49 -0.11 4.45
C ILE A 91 0.27 1.15 4.02
N GLY A 92 1.33 1.00 3.23
CA GLY A 92 2.26 2.07 2.88
C GLY A 92 1.92 2.85 1.61
N GLY A 93 0.91 2.40 0.85
CA GLY A 93 0.61 2.90 -0.48
C GLY A 93 1.40 2.18 -1.58
N LEU A 94 0.92 2.35 -2.81
CA LEU A 94 1.59 1.91 -4.03
C LEU A 94 1.82 3.14 -4.90
N THR A 95 3.07 3.42 -5.26
CA THR A 95 3.35 4.52 -6.20
C THR A 95 3.11 4.10 -7.64
N VAL A 96 2.90 5.06 -8.53
CA VAL A 96 2.71 4.79 -9.95
C VAL A 96 3.94 4.09 -10.55
N ALA A 97 5.15 4.52 -10.18
CA ALA A 97 6.38 3.87 -10.62
C ALA A 97 6.45 2.38 -10.21
N GLU A 98 5.99 2.03 -9.00
CA GLU A 98 6.00 0.66 -8.49
C GLU A 98 4.89 -0.22 -9.09
N SER A 99 3.80 0.39 -9.56
CA SER A 99 2.66 -0.32 -10.14
C SER A 99 2.99 -1.09 -11.43
N GLY A 100 4.06 -0.69 -12.13
CA GLY A 100 4.44 -1.27 -13.42
C GLY A 100 3.47 -0.94 -14.56
N LEU A 101 2.56 0.02 -14.38
CA LEU A 101 1.62 0.48 -15.40
C LEU A 101 2.35 1.17 -16.55
N ASP A 102 1.96 0.87 -17.79
CA ASP A 102 2.42 1.61 -18.97
C ASP A 102 1.67 2.94 -19.09
N LEU A 103 2.10 3.93 -18.30
CA LEU A 103 1.50 5.26 -18.30
C LEU A 103 1.50 5.91 -19.68
N ALA A 104 2.48 5.64 -20.54
CA ALA A 104 2.53 6.22 -21.87
C ALA A 104 1.34 5.74 -22.73
N ALA A 105 0.95 4.46 -22.60
CA ALA A 105 -0.25 3.95 -23.24
C ALA A 105 -1.52 4.60 -22.68
N TYR A 106 -1.63 4.77 -21.35
CA TYR A 106 -2.83 5.31 -20.70
C TYR A 106 -3.02 6.81 -20.88
N ARG A 107 -1.95 7.62 -20.91
CA ARG A 107 -2.01 9.07 -21.18
C ARG A 107 -2.72 9.38 -22.50
N SER A 108 -2.64 8.49 -23.48
CA SER A 108 -3.31 8.66 -24.78
C SER A 108 -4.83 8.35 -24.76
N ARG A 109 -5.34 7.72 -23.69
CA ARG A 109 -6.72 7.19 -23.61
C ARG A 109 -7.49 7.61 -22.36
N SER A 110 -6.83 8.19 -21.37
CA SER A 110 -7.42 8.57 -20.09
C SER A 110 -6.97 9.97 -19.66
N LEU A 111 -7.93 10.85 -19.36
CA LEU A 111 -7.67 12.19 -18.84
C LEU A 111 -7.07 12.16 -17.42
N PRO A 112 -7.56 11.34 -16.47
CA PRO A 112 -6.89 11.15 -15.18
C PRO A 112 -5.44 10.70 -15.33
N ALA A 113 -5.16 9.72 -16.22
CA ALA A 113 -3.80 9.26 -16.47
C ALA A 113 -2.93 10.33 -17.15
N ALA A 114 -3.51 11.16 -18.01
CA ALA A 114 -2.84 12.30 -18.64
C ALA A 114 -2.45 13.39 -17.64
N ALA A 115 -3.14 13.50 -16.50
CA ALA A 115 -2.84 14.46 -15.43
C ALA A 115 -1.81 13.93 -14.41
N LEU A 116 -1.44 12.64 -14.47
CA LEU A 116 -0.35 12.07 -13.68
C LEU A 116 1.00 12.50 -14.28
N ASP A 117 1.48 13.67 -13.87
CA ASP A 117 2.79 14.22 -14.27
C ASP A 117 3.94 13.72 -13.39
N ASP A 118 3.64 13.17 -12.20
CA ASP A 118 4.61 12.71 -11.21
C ASP A 118 4.43 11.21 -10.90
N GLU A 119 5.44 10.40 -11.24
CA GLU A 119 5.43 8.94 -11.04
C GLU A 119 5.62 8.53 -9.57
N SER A 120 5.99 9.47 -8.69
CA SER A 120 6.05 9.26 -7.24
C SER A 120 4.69 9.39 -6.54
N MET A 121 3.64 9.78 -7.27
CA MET A 121 2.29 9.85 -6.74
C MET A 121 1.77 8.45 -6.38
N PHE A 122 0.95 8.37 -5.34
CA PHE A 122 0.21 7.14 -5.03
C PHE A 122 -0.88 6.89 -6.06
N VAL A 123 -1.06 5.62 -6.42
CA VAL A 123 -2.09 5.15 -7.36
C VAL A 123 -3.42 4.96 -6.64
#